data_AF-A0A4U6X397-F1
#
_entry.id   AF-A0A4U6X397-F1
#
_cell.length_a   1.000
_cell.length_b   1.000
_cell.length_c   1.000
_cell.angle_alpha   90.00
_cell.angle_beta   90.00
_cell.angle_gamma   90.00
#
_symmetry.space_group_name_H-M   'P 1'
#
loop_
_entity.id
_entity.type
_entity.pdbx_description
1 polymer ?
#
loop_
_entity_poly.entity_id
_entity_poly.type
_entity_poly.pdbx_seq_one_letter_code
_entity_poly.pdbx_strand_id
1 'polypeptide(L)'
;MGQSSSDVSKDASDMVLTNDNFASIVAAIKEGRRIFNNIQKFMLHMLAKNIAQASTLLISLAFKDACRLLQACPQPNMGLGFERAVPDIMRRPPQSLRTSIFTAKCLVDMVVYGL
;
A
#
# COMPACT_ATOMS: atom_id res chain seq x y z
N MET A 1 -23.06 5.77 -17.68
CA MET A 1 -22.51 6.98 -18.34
C MET A 1 -23.07 8.22 -17.67
N GLY A 2 -22.33 9.32 -17.66
CA GLY A 2 -22.71 10.55 -16.97
C GLY A 2 -23.68 11.40 -17.78
N GLN A 3 -23.52 11.45 -19.10
CA GLN A 3 -24.39 12.28 -19.96
C GLN A 3 -25.51 11.45 -20.61
N SER A 4 -25.20 10.25 -21.12
CA SER A 4 -26.17 9.45 -21.87
C SER A 4 -27.08 8.55 -21.02
N SER A 5 -26.84 8.40 -19.71
CA SER A 5 -27.60 7.46 -18.87
C SER A 5 -28.70 8.13 -18.07
N SER A 6 -29.75 7.36 -17.75
CA SER A 6 -30.83 7.79 -16.87
C SER A 6 -30.31 7.96 -15.43
N ASP A 7 -30.98 8.80 -14.64
CA ASP A 7 -30.56 9.06 -13.26
C ASP A 7 -30.70 7.83 -12.37
N VAL A 8 -31.67 6.95 -12.66
CA VAL A 8 -31.80 5.63 -11.99
C VAL A 8 -30.57 4.76 -12.25
N SER A 9 -30.02 4.77 -13.47
CA SER A 9 -28.79 4.03 -13.78
C SER A 9 -27.56 4.64 -13.13
N LYS A 10 -27.52 5.97 -12.95
CA LYS A 10 -26.40 6.64 -12.26
C LYS A 10 -26.39 6.32 -10.77
N ASP A 11 -27.56 6.34 -10.14
CA ASP A 11 -27.71 6.08 -8.70
C ASP A 11 -27.42 4.61 -8.34
N ALA A 12 -27.74 3.68 -9.24
CA ALA A 12 -27.43 2.25 -9.07
C ALA A 12 -25.97 1.87 -9.39
N SER A 13 -25.12 2.80 -9.83
CA SER A 13 -23.75 2.50 -10.28
C SER A 13 -22.69 2.86 -9.23
N ASP A 14 -21.70 1.99 -9.01
CA ASP A 14 -20.53 2.30 -8.16
C ASP A 14 -19.59 3.34 -8.78
N MET A 15 -19.66 3.53 -10.11
CA MET A 15 -18.82 4.48 -10.84
C MET A 15 -19.55 5.05 -12.04
N VAL A 16 -19.51 6.39 -12.19
CA VAL A 16 -20.13 7.11 -13.31
C VAL A 16 -19.04 7.81 -14.13
N LEU A 17 -19.03 7.57 -15.44
CA LEU A 17 -18.14 8.26 -16.37
C LEU A 17 -18.67 9.67 -16.66
N THR A 18 -18.00 10.71 -16.17
CA THR A 18 -18.44 12.10 -16.37
C THR A 18 -18.39 12.59 -17.82
N ASN A 19 -17.49 12.01 -18.63
CA ASN A 19 -17.23 12.40 -20.02
C ASN A 19 -17.66 11.36 -21.06
N ASP A 20 -18.37 10.31 -20.63
CA ASP A 20 -18.84 9.20 -21.47
C ASP A 20 -17.75 8.52 -22.33
N ASN A 21 -16.47 8.72 -21.98
CA ASN A 21 -15.33 8.18 -22.71
C ASN A 21 -14.84 6.88 -22.07
N PHE A 22 -14.87 5.78 -22.82
CA PHE A 22 -14.34 4.48 -22.39
C PHE A 22 -12.84 4.51 -22.05
N ALA A 23 -12.06 5.44 -22.62
CA ALA A 23 -10.66 5.61 -22.25
C ALA A 23 -10.47 5.97 -20.75
N SER A 24 -11.46 6.62 -20.13
CA SER A 24 -11.46 6.93 -18.70
C SER A 24 -11.48 5.66 -17.84
N ILE A 25 -12.11 4.57 -18.31
CA ILE A 25 -12.09 3.27 -17.62
C ILE A 25 -10.66 2.72 -17.60
N VAL A 26 -9.95 2.78 -18.73
CA VAL A 26 -8.57 2.29 -18.83
C VAL A 26 -7.64 3.09 -17.91
N ALA A 27 -7.83 4.41 -17.86
CA ALA A 27 -7.10 5.28 -16.94
C ALA A 27 -7.43 4.96 -15.46
N ALA A 28 -8.69 4.70 -15.13
CA ALA A 28 -9.12 4.31 -13.79
C ALA A 28 -8.51 2.96 -13.37
N ILE A 29 -8.46 1.96 -14.26
CA ILE A 29 -7.79 0.67 -14.02
C ILE A 29 -6.30 0.88 -13.73
N LYS A 30 -5.63 1.74 -14.51
CA LYS A 30 -4.21 2.07 -14.32
C LYS A 30 -3.97 2.69 -12.94
N GLU A 31 -4.83 3.62 -12.53
CA GLU A 31 -4.72 4.28 -11.23
C GLU A 31 -5.05 3.33 -10.07
N GLY A 32 -6.06 2.46 -10.23
CA GLY A 32 -6.39 1.43 -9.25
C GLY A 32 -5.21 0.46 -9.02
N ARG A 33 -4.54 0.03 -10.09
CA ARG A 33 -3.31 -0.79 -9.97
C ARG A 33 -2.19 -0.04 -9.26
N ARG A 34 -2.04 1.27 -9.47
CA ARG A 34 -1.04 2.10 -8.79
C ARG A 34 -1.31 2.17 -7.29
N ILE A 35 -2.55 2.49 -6.92
CA ILE A 35 -2.97 2.59 -5.51
C ILE A 35 -2.77 1.24 -4.80
N PHE A 36 -3.16 0.13 -5.43
CA PHE A 36 -2.97 -1.20 -4.85
C PHE A 36 -1.51 -1.52 -4.55
N ASN A 37 -0.60 -1.25 -5.50
CA ASN A 37 0.83 -1.46 -5.29
C ASN A 37 1.39 -0.59 -4.14
N ASN A 38 0.93 0.67 -4.05
CA ASN A 38 1.36 1.58 -2.99
C ASN A 38 0.85 1.11 -1.62
N ILE A 39 -0.40 0.64 -1.53
CA ILE A 39 -0.97 0.05 -0.30
C ILE A 39 -0.16 -1.17 0.13
N GLN A 40 0.17 -2.07 -0.80
CA GLN A 40 0.94 -3.27 -0.47
C GLN A 40 2.31 -2.92 0.11
N LYS A 41 3.04 -1.98 -0.51
CA LYS A 41 4.32 -1.48 0.01
C LYS A 41 4.16 -0.78 1.37
N PHE A 42 3.12 0.04 1.52
CA PHE A 42 2.84 0.74 2.76
C PHE A 42 2.56 -0.22 3.92
N MET A 43 1.70 -1.22 3.72
CA MET A 43 1.40 -2.25 4.72
C MET A 43 2.64 -3.04 5.11
N LEU A 44 3.45 -3.42 4.12
CA LEU A 44 4.72 -4.10 4.35
C LEU A 44 5.63 -3.23 5.24
N HIS A 45 5.84 -1.98 4.86
CA HIS A 45 6.73 -1.08 5.59
C HIS A 45 6.21 -0.75 7.00
N MET A 46 4.90 -0.63 7.18
CA MET A 46 4.26 -0.42 8.48
C MET A 46 4.43 -1.63 9.40
N LEU A 47 4.25 -2.85 8.88
CA LEU A 47 4.47 -4.07 9.66
C LEU A 47 5.94 -4.25 10.04
N ALA A 48 6.88 -3.99 9.11
CA ALA A 48 8.31 -4.02 9.38
C ALA A 48 8.69 -3.13 10.57
N LYS A 49 8.23 -1.88 10.53
CA LYS A 49 8.49 -0.90 11.59
C LYS A 49 7.93 -1.35 12.94
N ASN A 50 6.70 -1.87 12.96
CA ASN A 50 6.09 -2.35 14.21
C ASN A 50 6.87 -3.52 14.81
N ILE A 51 7.33 -4.48 13.98
CA ILE A 51 8.14 -5.62 14.45
C ILE A 51 9.51 -5.15 14.94
N ALA A 52 10.19 -4.29 14.17
CA ALA A 52 11.48 -3.72 14.57
C ALA A 52 11.37 -2.98 15.91
N GLN A 53 10.37 -2.12 16.07
CA GLN A 53 10.13 -1.40 17.33
C GLN A 53 9.84 -2.35 18.49
N ALA A 54 9.00 -3.37 18.29
CA ALA A 54 8.72 -4.37 19.32
C ALA A 54 10.00 -5.13 19.74
N SER A 55 10.85 -5.51 18.77
CA SER A 55 12.12 -6.19 19.05
C SER A 55 13.11 -5.30 19.79
N THR A 56 13.25 -4.03 19.39
CA THR A 56 14.11 -3.05 20.08
C THR A 56 13.65 -2.80 21.51
N LEU A 57 12.34 -2.72 21.75
CA LEU A 57 11.79 -2.59 23.11
C LEU A 57 12.08 -3.83 23.97
N LEU A 58 11.95 -5.04 23.42
CA LEU A 58 12.29 -6.27 24.13
C LEU A 58 13.78 -6.33 24.50
N ILE A 59 14.67 -5.98 23.57
CA ILE A 59 16.12 -5.93 23.81
C ILE A 59 16.46 -4.82 24.83
N SER A 60 15.81 -3.66 24.71
CA SER A 60 15.98 -2.53 25.63
C SER A 60 15.49 -2.85 27.05
N LEU A 61 14.53 -3.75 27.23
CA LEU A 61 14.12 -4.20 28.56
C LEU A 61 15.15 -5.15 29.18
N ALA A 62 15.83 -5.95 28.34
CA ALA A 62 16.90 -6.84 28.78
C ALA A 62 18.18 -6.08 29.19
N PHE A 63 18.48 -4.94 28.54
CA PHE A 63 19.63 -4.07 28.87
C PHE A 63 19.17 -2.75 29.50
N LYS A 64 19.38 -2.61 30.82
CA LYS A 64 18.89 -1.52 31.70
C LYS A 64 19.25 -0.08 31.26
N ASP A 65 20.17 0.10 30.31
CA ASP A 65 20.70 1.40 29.86
C ASP A 65 20.09 1.96 28.56
N ALA A 66 19.16 1.25 27.92
CA ALA A 66 18.64 1.62 26.60
C ALA A 66 17.47 2.64 26.59
N CYS A 67 17.23 3.32 27.73
CA CYS A 67 16.17 4.33 27.90
C CYS A 67 16.27 5.51 26.90
N ARG A 68 17.43 5.71 26.26
CA ARG A 68 17.64 6.75 25.24
C ARG A 68 17.09 6.40 23.85
N LEU A 69 16.82 5.13 23.56
CA LEU A 69 16.27 4.70 22.26
C LEU A 69 14.76 4.98 22.12
N LEU A 70 14.07 5.22 23.23
CA LEU A 70 12.62 5.49 23.26
C LEU A 70 12.25 6.87 22.68
N GLN A 71 13.19 7.82 22.63
CA GLN A 71 12.91 9.21 22.20
C GLN A 71 12.88 9.39 20.68
N ALA A 72 13.30 8.39 19.90
CA ALA A 72 13.14 8.42 18.45
C ALA A 72 11.68 8.08 18.09
N CYS A 73 10.76 9.04 18.29
CA CYS A 73 9.40 8.94 17.76
C CYS A 73 9.50 8.59 16.26
N PRO A 74 8.96 7.44 15.82
CA PRO A 74 9.03 7.06 14.42
C PRO A 74 8.23 8.11 13.63
N GLN A 75 8.92 8.87 12.78
CA GLN A 75 8.28 9.84 11.90
C GLN A 75 7.25 9.13 11.01
N PRO A 76 6.05 9.71 10.82
CA PRO A 76 5.01 9.09 10.01
C PRO A 76 5.47 8.98 8.56
N ASN A 77 5.49 7.76 8.02
CA ASN A 77 5.85 7.46 6.63
C ASN A 77 4.72 7.83 5.64
N MET A 78 4.17 9.04 5.73
CA MET A 78 3.13 9.52 4.80
C MET A 78 3.60 9.53 3.33
N GLY A 79 4.91 9.59 3.07
CA GLY A 79 5.47 9.67 1.71
C GLY A 79 5.36 8.41 0.85
N LEU A 80 5.22 7.22 1.44
CA LEU A 80 5.16 5.95 0.69
C LEU A 80 3.81 5.72 -0.01
N GLY A 81 2.76 6.44 0.38
CA GLY A 81 1.44 6.35 -0.27
C GLY A 81 1.40 7.01 -1.66
N PHE A 82 2.32 7.94 -1.94
CA PHE A 82 2.28 8.82 -3.12
C PHE A 82 3.29 8.44 -4.22
N GLU A 83 3.73 7.19 -4.27
CA GLU A 83 4.68 6.74 -5.28
C GLU A 83 4.08 6.79 -6.69
N ARG A 84 4.90 7.19 -7.67
CA ARG A 84 4.49 7.25 -9.09
C ARG A 84 4.20 5.85 -9.63
N ALA A 85 3.25 5.77 -10.57
CA ALA A 85 2.98 4.53 -11.27
C ALA A 85 4.21 4.06 -12.06
N VAL A 86 4.53 2.78 -11.94
CA VAL A 86 5.52 2.12 -12.81
C VAL A 86 5.00 2.17 -14.25
N PRO A 87 5.82 2.55 -15.25
CA PRO A 87 5.36 2.71 -16.64
C PRO A 87 4.79 1.42 -17.25
N ASP A 88 5.18 0.26 -16.72
CA ASP A 88 4.77 -1.07 -17.20
C ASP A 88 3.56 -1.67 -16.45
N ILE A 89 2.85 -0.88 -15.65
CA ILE A 89 1.79 -1.39 -14.76
C ILE A 89 0.60 -2.03 -15.50
N MET A 90 0.38 -1.67 -16.77
CA MET A 90 -0.72 -2.20 -17.59
C MET A 90 -0.36 -3.50 -18.33
N ARG A 91 0.94 -3.82 -18.51
CA ARG A 91 1.36 -5.05 -19.22
C ARG A 91 1.39 -6.28 -18.32
N ARG A 92 1.40 -6.09 -17.00
CA ARG A 92 1.36 -7.18 -16.03
C ARG A 92 -0.05 -7.80 -15.96
N PRO A 93 -0.17 -9.12 -15.76
CA PRO A 93 -1.46 -9.74 -15.54
C PRO A 93 -2.11 -9.21 -14.25
N PRO A 94 -3.46 -9.23 -14.14
CA PRO A 94 -4.15 -8.82 -12.94
C PRO A 94 -3.69 -9.66 -11.74
N GLN A 95 -3.47 -8.99 -10.61
CA GLN A 95 -2.96 -9.64 -9.40
C GLN A 95 -4.02 -10.57 -8.81
N SER A 96 -3.62 -11.79 -8.46
CA SER A 96 -4.51 -12.74 -7.79
C SER A 96 -4.65 -12.38 -6.32
N LEU A 97 -5.89 -12.27 -5.83
CA LEU A 97 -6.22 -12.01 -4.42
C LEU A 97 -5.76 -13.14 -3.46
N ARG A 98 -5.41 -14.32 -4.01
CA ARG A 98 -4.89 -15.46 -3.24
C ARG A 98 -3.40 -15.36 -2.92
N THR A 99 -2.68 -14.45 -3.55
CA THR A 99 -1.25 -14.28 -3.25
C THR A 99 -1.13 -13.48 -1.97
N SER A 100 -0.71 -14.14 -0.89
CA SER A 100 -0.46 -13.47 0.39
C SER A 100 0.65 -12.44 0.22
N ILE A 101 0.43 -11.25 0.78
CA ILE A 101 1.41 -10.15 0.82
C ILE A 101 2.64 -10.58 1.66
N PHE A 102 2.46 -11.54 2.55
CA PHE A 102 3.49 -12.10 3.41
C PHE A 102 4.13 -13.33 2.76
N THR A 103 5.02 -13.11 1.80
CA THR A 103 5.94 -14.17 1.36
C THR A 103 7.03 -14.35 2.41
N ALA A 104 7.33 -15.59 2.81
CA ALA A 104 8.35 -15.88 3.83
C ALA A 104 9.71 -15.20 3.55
N LYS A 105 10.09 -15.10 2.27
CA LYS A 105 11.28 -14.36 1.82
C LYS A 105 11.23 -12.87 2.19
N CYS A 106 10.06 -12.24 2.09
CA CYS A 106 9.86 -10.84 2.42
C CYS A 106 9.88 -10.59 3.94
N LEU A 107 9.41 -11.57 4.72
CA LEU A 107 9.48 -11.56 6.18
C LEU A 107 10.93 -11.72 6.66
N VAL A 108 11.70 -12.60 6.02
CA VAL A 108 13.15 -12.74 6.27
C VAL A 108 13.91 -11.47 5.89
N ASP A 109 13.66 -10.91 4.70
CA ASP A 109 14.29 -9.65 4.28
C ASP A 109 13.93 -8.51 5.28
N MET A 110 12.70 -8.46 5.79
CA MET A 110 12.31 -7.52 6.84
C MET A 110 13.12 -7.64 8.11
N VAL A 111 13.36 -8.86 8.59
CA VAL A 111 14.12 -9.10 9.82
C VAL A 111 15.61 -8.81 9.58
N VAL A 112 16.14 -9.15 8.40
CA VAL A 112 17.55 -8.94 8.06
C VAL A 112 17.89 -7.47 7.81
N TYR A 113 17.03 -6.71 7.13
CA TYR A 113 17.25 -5.27 6.90
C TYR A 113 16.73 -4.38 8.04
N GLY A 114 15.89 -4.92 8.93
CA GLY A 114 15.29 -4.18 10.05
C GLY A 114 16.07 -4.25 11.36
N LEU A 115 17.13 -5.05 11.42
CA LEU A 115 18.06 -5.20 12.56
C LEU A 115 19.35 -4.43 12.26
#